data_AF-A0A0Q9RX50-F1
#
_entry.id   AF-A0A0Q9RX50-F1
#
_cell.length_a   1.000
_cell.length_b   1.000
_cell.length_c   1.000
_cell.angle_alpha   90.00
_cell.angle_beta   90.00
_cell.angle_gamma   90.00
#
_symmetry.space_group_name_H-M   'P 1'
#
loop_
_entity.id
_entity.type
_entity.pdbx_description
1 polymer ?
#
loop_
_entity_poly.entity_id
_entity_poly.type
_entity_poly.pdbx_seq_one_letter_code
_entity_poly.pdbx_strand_id
1 'polypeptide(L)'
;MINAVLATSLQEDKEQLEQILNQSEYTAYEVKENGSIWAWLKPFFRKIKSWLPDFQVSDSVTDWLTIGVVVTLLGIAAFAIYWFVKQIIWQKRIRSDAYLPVGEISRSYRFYWQQAAELRGTGDLREGVRSVFLSFLFFMEAKRMIRVEKWKTNWEYAEELEGSASSLVPLFHDSSVLFERIWYGKEVVTEEQFTSIYEQVAVVIRREEGAAHERAE
;
A
#
# COMPACT_ATOMS: atom_id res chain seq x y z
N MET A 1 -21.88 -47.79 7.65
CA MET A 1 -20.65 -47.93 6.85
C MET A 1 -20.31 -46.68 6.04
N ILE A 2 -21.29 -45.91 5.53
CA ILE A 2 -21.05 -44.70 4.71
C ILE A 2 -20.30 -43.58 5.45
N ASN A 3 -20.63 -43.33 6.73
CA ASN A 3 -19.98 -42.24 7.51
C ASN A 3 -18.50 -42.50 7.83
N ALA A 4 -18.06 -43.76 7.89
CA ALA A 4 -16.67 -44.08 8.17
C ALA A 4 -15.79 -43.80 6.94
N VAL A 5 -16.28 -44.13 5.74
CA VAL A 5 -15.56 -43.91 4.48
C VAL A 5 -15.39 -42.42 4.16
N LEU A 6 -16.42 -41.60 4.42
CA LEU A 6 -16.35 -40.14 4.28
C LEU A 6 -15.39 -39.48 5.27
N ALA A 7 -15.32 -39.99 6.50
CA ALA A 7 -14.36 -39.50 7.48
C ALA A 7 -12.92 -39.85 7.09
N THR A 8 -12.70 -41.05 6.55
CA THR A 8 -11.39 -41.48 6.05
C THR A 8 -10.94 -40.65 4.84
N SER A 9 -11.82 -40.38 3.87
CA SER A 9 -11.47 -39.55 2.71
C SER A 9 -11.15 -38.10 3.10
N LEU A 10 -11.89 -37.51 4.04
CA LEU A 10 -11.59 -36.17 4.55
C LEU A 10 -10.27 -36.11 5.33
N GLN A 11 -9.87 -37.22 5.95
CA GLN A 11 -8.59 -37.33 6.63
C GLN A 11 -7.45 -37.40 5.61
N GLU A 12 -7.60 -38.22 4.57
CA GLU A 12 -6.64 -38.32 3.47
C GLU A 12 -6.48 -37.01 2.71
N ASP A 13 -7.59 -36.30 2.42
CA ASP A 13 -7.56 -34.99 1.75
C ASP A 13 -6.81 -33.94 2.60
N LYS A 14 -6.97 -33.98 3.93
CA LYS A 14 -6.24 -33.10 4.86
C LYS A 14 -4.76 -33.41 4.89
N GLU A 15 -4.39 -34.68 4.93
CA GLU A 15 -2.99 -35.12 4.91
C GLU A 15 -2.31 -34.73 3.59
N GLN A 16 -3.00 -34.89 2.47
CA GLN A 16 -2.53 -34.42 1.16
C GLN A 16 -2.37 -32.89 1.12
N LEU A 17 -3.31 -32.15 1.70
CA LEU A 17 -3.23 -30.69 1.76
C LEU A 17 -2.06 -30.22 2.64
N GLU A 18 -1.86 -30.84 3.80
CA GLU A 18 -0.68 -30.57 4.66
C GLU A 18 0.63 -30.87 3.94
N GLN A 19 0.67 -31.94 3.14
CA GLN A 19 1.84 -32.29 2.35
C GLN A 19 2.14 -31.24 1.26
N ILE A 20 1.12 -30.72 0.58
CA ILE A 20 1.25 -29.67 -0.42
C ILE A 20 1.72 -28.36 0.23
N LEU A 21 1.10 -27.97 1.36
CA LEU A 21 1.42 -26.73 2.05
C LEU A 21 2.83 -26.72 2.66
N ASN A 22 3.38 -27.88 3.01
CA ASN A 22 4.75 -28.01 3.52
C ASN A 22 5.84 -28.05 2.43
N GLN A 23 5.47 -28.01 1.15
CA GLN A 23 6.47 -27.96 0.07
C GLN A 23 7.27 -26.65 0.12
N SER A 24 8.50 -26.68 -0.39
CA SER A 24 9.41 -25.53 -0.40
C SER A 24 8.87 -24.32 -1.15
N GLU A 25 7.95 -24.53 -2.10
CA GLU A 25 7.30 -23.46 -2.87
C GLU A 25 6.37 -22.60 -2.00
N TYR A 26 5.72 -23.20 -0.99
CA TYR A 26 4.75 -22.54 -0.11
C TYR A 26 5.37 -22.08 1.23
N THR A 27 6.39 -22.78 1.71
CA THR A 27 7.10 -22.45 2.98
C THR A 27 8.22 -21.41 2.82
N ALA A 28 8.58 -21.04 1.58
CA ALA A 28 9.59 -20.00 1.31
C ALA A 28 9.30 -18.64 1.98
N TYR A 29 8.04 -18.37 2.31
CA TYR A 29 7.61 -17.13 2.97
C TYR A 29 7.65 -17.22 4.50
N GLU A 30 7.41 -18.38 5.11
CA GLU A 30 7.42 -18.56 6.58
C GLU A 30 8.83 -18.47 7.18
N VAL A 31 9.86 -18.90 6.44
CA VAL A 31 11.25 -18.90 6.91
C VAL A 31 11.83 -17.48 7.09
N LYS A 32 11.15 -16.43 6.59
CA LYS A 32 11.61 -15.03 6.70
C LYS A 32 10.99 -14.22 7.84
N GLU A 33 9.98 -14.73 8.55
CA GLU A 33 9.19 -13.93 9.50
C GLU A 33 9.66 -13.99 10.96
N ASN A 34 10.67 -14.81 11.29
CA ASN A 34 11.32 -14.78 12.61
C ASN A 34 12.52 -13.81 12.67
N GLY A 35 12.51 -12.78 11.83
CA GLY A 35 13.37 -11.59 11.91
C GLY A 35 12.91 -10.66 13.04
N SER A 36 12.95 -11.20 14.25
CA SER A 36 12.49 -10.64 15.52
C SER A 36 12.59 -9.12 15.60
N ILE A 37 11.45 -8.45 15.81
CA ILE A 37 11.30 -7.01 16.05
C ILE A 37 12.32 -6.47 17.07
N TRP A 38 12.77 -7.34 17.98
CA TRP A 38 13.88 -7.12 18.92
C TRP A 38 15.24 -6.83 18.27
N ALA A 39 15.57 -7.48 17.16
CA ALA A 39 16.81 -7.24 16.42
C ALA A 39 16.82 -5.84 15.76
N TRP A 40 15.66 -5.39 15.26
CA TRP A 40 15.49 -4.04 14.72
C TRP A 40 15.50 -2.96 15.80
N LEU A 41 14.96 -3.23 16.99
CA LEU A 41 14.97 -2.30 18.12
C LEU A 41 16.33 -2.19 18.83
N LYS A 42 17.21 -3.19 18.72
CA LYS A 42 18.53 -3.22 19.35
C LYS A 42 19.41 -1.98 19.06
N PRO A 43 19.55 -1.48 17.82
CA PRO A 43 20.29 -0.24 17.55
C PRO A 43 19.64 1.01 18.15
N PHE A 44 18.30 1.06 18.22
CA PHE A 44 17.54 2.17 18.79
C PHE A 44 17.79 2.29 20.31
N PHE A 45 17.70 1.19 21.05
CA PHE A 45 18.00 1.17 22.48
C PHE A 45 19.46 1.50 22.80
N ARG A 46 20.42 1.08 21.95
CA ARG A 46 21.84 1.47 22.11
C ARG A 46 22.04 2.98 22.00
N LYS A 47 21.36 3.62 21.05
CA LYS A 47 21.45 5.07 20.83
C LYS A 47 20.75 5.86 21.93
N ILE A 48 19.63 5.36 22.46
CA ILE A 48 18.97 5.94 23.65
C ILE A 48 19.87 5.84 24.88
N LYS A 49 20.49 4.68 25.12
CA LYS A 49 21.40 4.51 26.27
C LYS A 49 22.61 5.44 26.21
N SER A 50 23.14 5.72 25.01
CA SER A 50 24.24 6.67 24.84
C SER A 50 23.83 8.13 25.01
N TRP A 51 22.53 8.44 24.92
CA TRP A 51 21.98 9.78 25.18
C TRP A 51 21.53 9.94 26.64
N LEU A 52 21.58 8.86 27.42
CA LEU A 52 21.20 8.82 28.82
C LEU A 52 22.35 8.33 29.74
N PRO A 53 23.63 8.77 29.61
CA PRO A 53 24.71 8.19 30.40
C PRO A 53 24.72 8.63 31.87
N ASP A 54 24.11 9.79 32.17
CA ASP A 54 24.21 10.45 33.48
C ASP A 54 22.87 10.65 34.20
N PHE A 55 21.85 9.83 33.90
CA PHE A 55 20.72 9.72 34.82
C PHE A 55 21.13 8.85 36.02
N GLN A 56 22.05 9.38 36.83
CA GLN A 56 22.16 9.00 38.22
C GLN A 56 20.84 9.44 38.85
N VAL A 57 19.94 8.49 39.01
CA VAL A 57 18.81 8.61 39.92
C VAL A 57 19.45 8.84 41.29
N SER A 58 19.73 10.10 41.62
CA SER A 58 20.25 10.48 42.93
C SER A 58 19.29 9.87 43.95
N ASP A 59 19.79 9.31 45.05
CA ASP A 59 18.98 8.71 46.11
C ASP A 59 17.93 9.68 46.72
N SER A 60 17.94 10.96 46.28
CA SER A 60 16.95 12.01 46.55
C SER A 60 15.63 11.89 45.76
N VAL A 61 15.28 10.72 45.19
CA VAL A 61 13.92 10.47 44.61
C VAL A 61 12.83 10.29 45.69
N THR A 62 13.11 10.61 46.95
CA THR A 62 12.12 10.54 48.04
C THR A 62 11.12 11.71 48.02
N ASP A 63 11.45 12.83 47.36
CA ASP A 63 10.57 13.99 47.27
C ASP A 63 9.43 13.74 46.28
N TRP A 64 8.20 13.66 46.78
CA TRP A 64 6.96 13.54 46.00
C TRP A 64 6.87 14.54 44.83
N LEU A 65 7.49 15.72 44.97
CA LEU A 65 7.61 16.75 43.93
C LEU A 65 8.42 16.28 42.71
N THR A 66 9.54 15.59 42.92
CA THR A 66 10.38 15.09 41.82
C THR A 66 9.68 13.95 41.07
N ILE A 67 9.03 13.05 41.81
CA ILE A 67 8.19 11.98 41.26
C ILE A 67 7.07 12.59 40.41
N GLY A 68 6.39 13.62 40.90
CA GLY A 68 5.32 14.30 40.17
C GLY A 68 5.78 14.92 38.84
N VAL A 69 6.96 15.54 38.81
CA VAL A 69 7.54 16.12 37.59
C VAL A 69 7.90 15.03 36.57
N VAL A 70 8.50 13.92 37.01
CA VAL A 70 8.87 12.81 36.12
C VAL A 70 7.63 12.16 35.52
N VAL A 71 6.60 11.89 36.34
CA VAL A 71 5.32 11.34 35.87
C VAL A 71 4.65 12.27 34.86
N THR A 72 4.70 13.58 35.10
CA THR A 72 4.16 14.59 34.19
C THR A 72 4.90 14.59 32.85
N LEU A 73 6.24 14.55 32.86
CA LEU A 73 7.06 14.49 31.64
C LEU A 73 6.78 13.21 30.83
N LEU A 74 6.68 12.06 31.49
CA LEU A 74 6.33 10.80 30.84
C LEU A 74 4.91 10.84 30.26
N GLY A 75 3.97 11.46 30.96
CA GLY A 75 2.61 11.67 30.49
C GLY A 75 2.56 12.53 29.23
N ILE A 76 3.30 13.64 29.20
CA ILE A 76 3.41 14.52 28.03
C ILE A 76 4.07 13.79 26.86
N ALA A 77 5.16 13.05 27.10
CA ALA A 77 5.82 12.26 26.07
C ALA A 77 4.90 11.17 25.49
N ALA A 78 4.18 10.45 26.35
CA ALA A 78 3.20 9.44 25.93
C ALA A 78 2.04 10.07 25.15
N PHE A 79 1.55 11.24 25.58
CA PHE A 79 0.51 11.99 24.87
C PHE A 79 0.99 12.49 23.51
N ALA A 80 2.22 13.01 23.42
CA ALA A 80 2.84 13.44 22.17
C ALA A 80 3.01 12.26 21.20
N ILE A 81 3.51 11.12 21.67
CA ILE A 81 3.62 9.89 20.88
C ILE A 81 2.23 9.43 20.43
N TYR A 82 1.25 9.38 21.34
CA TYR A 82 -0.13 9.01 21.02
C TYR A 82 -0.71 9.94 19.95
N TRP A 83 -0.57 11.25 20.09
CA TRP A 83 -1.07 12.24 19.14
C TRP A 83 -0.37 12.12 17.79
N PHE A 84 0.95 11.93 17.77
CA PHE A 84 1.74 11.76 16.54
C PHE A 84 1.40 10.46 15.80
N VAL A 85 1.27 9.36 16.55
CA VAL A 85 0.82 8.06 16.01
C VAL A 85 -0.61 8.16 15.51
N LYS A 86 -1.51 8.81 16.26
CA LYS A 86 -2.89 9.06 15.83
C LYS A 86 -2.92 9.90 14.56
N GLN A 87 -2.08 10.93 14.44
CA GLN A 87 -2.00 11.78 13.25
C GLN A 87 -1.52 10.99 12.01
N ILE A 88 -0.46 10.19 12.16
CA ILE A 88 0.07 9.36 11.07
C ILE A 88 -0.94 8.26 10.69
N ILE A 89 -1.52 7.57 11.68
CA ILE A 89 -2.49 6.51 11.43
C ILE A 89 -3.80 7.09 10.89
N TRP A 90 -4.28 8.24 11.34
CA TRP A 90 -5.51 8.85 10.81
C TRP A 90 -5.34 9.32 9.36
N GLN A 91 -4.17 9.83 8.98
CA GLN A 91 -3.86 10.12 7.56
C GLN A 91 -3.85 8.85 6.71
N LYS A 92 -3.39 7.71 7.25
CA LYS A 92 -3.38 6.41 6.56
C LYS A 92 -4.73 5.70 6.57
N ARG A 93 -5.51 5.81 7.65
CA ARG A 93 -6.78 5.08 7.87
C ARG A 93 -7.99 5.72 7.20
N ILE A 94 -7.93 7.03 6.89
CA ILE A 94 -8.90 7.68 5.98
C ILE A 94 -8.62 7.30 4.51
N ARG A 95 -7.41 6.82 4.18
CA ARG A 95 -7.03 6.41 2.82
C ARG A 95 -7.05 4.89 2.57
N SER A 96 -7.14 4.07 3.63
CA SER A 96 -7.11 2.60 3.53
C SER A 96 -8.49 1.95 3.64
N ASP A 97 -9.58 2.66 3.34
CA ASP A 97 -10.87 1.99 3.12
C ASP A 97 -10.85 1.42 1.69
N ALA A 98 -10.31 0.21 1.58
CA ALA A 98 -10.21 -0.57 0.37
C ALA A 98 -11.57 -1.16 -0.05
N TYR A 99 -12.59 -0.32 -0.06
CA TYR A 99 -13.86 -0.56 -0.75
C TYR A 99 -14.17 0.73 -1.49
N LEU A 100 -13.90 0.77 -2.79
CA LEU A 100 -14.27 1.86 -3.72
C LEU A 100 -15.65 2.43 -3.31
N PRO A 101 -15.70 3.57 -2.58
CA PRO A 101 -16.93 4.07 -2.05
C PRO A 101 -17.71 4.59 -3.25
N VAL A 102 -18.83 3.96 -3.56
CA VAL A 102 -19.70 4.41 -4.64
C VAL A 102 -20.23 5.78 -4.23
N GLY A 103 -19.72 6.81 -4.91
CA GLY A 103 -20.03 8.22 -4.68
C GLY A 103 -19.09 9.02 -5.56
N GLU A 104 -19.65 10.01 -6.28
CA GLU A 104 -19.09 10.73 -7.45
C GLU A 104 -17.62 11.19 -7.36
N ILE A 105 -17.02 11.21 -6.17
CA ILE A 105 -15.64 11.66 -5.90
C ILE A 105 -14.61 10.52 -6.11
N SER A 106 -14.98 9.25 -5.97
CA SER A 106 -14.04 8.10 -6.01
C SER A 106 -13.70 7.57 -7.41
N ARG A 107 -14.31 8.10 -8.48
CA ARG A 107 -14.03 7.72 -9.88
C ARG A 107 -13.37 8.82 -10.70
N SER A 108 -12.97 9.92 -10.08
CA SER A 108 -12.31 11.01 -10.83
C SER A 108 -10.84 10.70 -11.05
N TYR A 109 -10.41 10.59 -12.32
CA TYR A 109 -9.00 10.42 -12.64
C TYR A 109 -8.12 11.54 -12.06
N ARG A 110 -8.64 12.78 -12.04
CA ARG A 110 -7.92 13.95 -11.49
C ARG A 110 -7.62 13.80 -9.99
N PHE A 111 -8.53 13.16 -9.24
CA PHE A 111 -8.34 12.90 -7.82
C PHE A 111 -7.13 11.98 -7.61
N TYR A 112 -7.10 10.84 -8.31
CA TYR A 112 -5.99 9.90 -8.21
C TYR A 112 -4.68 10.47 -8.77
N TRP A 113 -4.75 11.31 -9.79
CA TRP A 113 -3.58 12.01 -10.32
C TRP A 113 -2.96 12.94 -9.28
N GLN A 114 -3.78 13.78 -8.63
CA GLN A 114 -3.32 14.64 -7.54
C GLN A 114 -2.77 13.81 -6.38
N GLN A 115 -3.43 12.71 -6.03
CA GLN A 115 -2.98 11.80 -4.98
C GLN A 115 -1.60 11.21 -5.29
N ALA A 116 -1.35 10.78 -6.52
CA ALA A 116 -0.04 10.29 -6.95
C ALA A 116 1.06 11.35 -6.79
N ALA A 117 0.77 12.61 -7.12
CA ALA A 117 1.71 13.72 -6.97
C ALA A 117 2.04 14.02 -5.50
N GLU A 118 1.04 13.98 -4.60
CA GLU A 118 1.25 14.12 -3.15
C GLU A 118 2.12 12.99 -2.59
N LEU A 119 1.81 11.74 -2.97
CA LEU A 119 2.48 10.54 -2.47
C LEU A 119 3.94 10.45 -2.94
N ARG A 120 4.25 11.00 -4.12
CA ARG A 120 5.64 11.22 -4.57
C ARG A 120 6.40 12.10 -3.58
N GLY A 121 5.79 13.19 -3.10
CA GLY A 121 6.42 14.13 -2.17
C GLY A 121 6.63 13.55 -0.76
N THR A 122 5.79 12.63 -0.32
CA THR A 122 5.88 11.99 1.01
C THR A 122 6.68 10.69 1.01
N GLY A 123 7.17 10.22 -0.15
CA GLY A 123 7.95 8.99 -0.29
C GLY A 123 7.14 7.70 -0.19
N ASP A 124 5.80 7.77 -0.21
CA ASP A 124 4.93 6.59 -0.20
C ASP A 124 4.70 6.10 -1.64
N LEU A 125 5.78 5.62 -2.26
CA LEU A 125 5.83 5.27 -3.68
C LEU A 125 4.89 4.10 -4.04
N ARG A 126 4.66 3.18 -3.09
CA ARG A 126 3.75 2.04 -3.29
C ARG A 126 2.32 2.50 -3.51
N GLU A 127 1.82 3.36 -2.63
CA GLU A 127 0.49 3.97 -2.78
C GLU A 127 0.47 4.92 -3.98
N GLY A 128 1.61 5.57 -4.27
CA GLY A 128 1.82 6.40 -5.43
C GLY A 128 1.57 5.65 -6.74
N VAL A 129 2.19 4.48 -6.95
CA VAL A 129 2.00 3.66 -8.16
C VAL A 129 0.55 3.22 -8.30
N ARG A 130 -0.10 2.80 -7.21
CA ARG A 130 -1.53 2.49 -7.21
C ARG A 130 -2.36 3.68 -7.67
N SER A 131 -2.05 4.88 -7.19
CA SER A 131 -2.75 6.11 -7.55
C SER A 131 -2.53 6.46 -9.03
N VAL A 132 -1.33 6.28 -9.58
CA VAL A 132 -1.06 6.46 -11.01
C VAL A 132 -1.90 5.50 -11.85
N PHE A 133 -1.92 4.21 -11.49
CA PHE A 133 -2.68 3.21 -12.23
C PHE A 133 -4.19 3.48 -12.21
N LEU A 134 -4.75 3.81 -11.04
CA LEU A 134 -6.17 4.17 -10.92
C LEU A 134 -6.51 5.44 -11.69
N SER A 135 -5.64 6.46 -11.65
CA SER A 135 -5.78 7.65 -12.48
C SER A 135 -5.85 7.27 -13.96
N PHE A 136 -4.96 6.40 -14.43
CA PHE A 136 -4.94 6.00 -15.83
C PHE A 136 -6.22 5.24 -16.23
N LEU A 137 -6.66 4.31 -15.39
CA LEU A 137 -7.89 3.54 -15.59
C LEU A 137 -9.13 4.46 -15.71
N PHE A 138 -9.33 5.35 -14.74
CA PHE A 138 -10.46 6.27 -14.74
C PHE A 138 -10.36 7.36 -15.82
N PHE A 139 -9.14 7.69 -16.26
CA PHE A 139 -8.96 8.60 -17.38
C PHE A 139 -9.51 7.99 -18.68
N MET A 140 -9.24 6.71 -18.92
CA MET A 140 -9.78 5.98 -20.08
C MET A 140 -11.31 5.83 -20.00
N GLU A 141 -11.87 5.64 -18.79
CA GLU A 141 -13.32 5.69 -18.58
C GLU A 141 -13.90 7.07 -18.93
N ALA A 142 -13.27 8.15 -18.46
CA ALA A 142 -13.70 9.52 -18.73
C ALA A 142 -13.65 9.86 -20.24
N LYS A 143 -12.72 9.25 -20.98
CA LYS A 143 -12.62 9.35 -22.44
C LYS A 143 -13.50 8.34 -23.19
N ARG A 144 -14.33 7.57 -22.49
CA ARG A 144 -15.21 6.52 -23.03
C ARG A 144 -14.47 5.45 -23.84
N MET A 145 -13.19 5.22 -23.54
CA MET A 145 -12.39 4.16 -24.17
C MET A 145 -12.71 2.81 -23.54
N ILE A 146 -13.03 2.79 -22.25
CA ILE A 146 -13.45 1.61 -21.49
C ILE A 146 -14.60 1.95 -20.56
N ARG A 147 -15.23 0.92 -20.00
CA ARG A 147 -16.20 1.05 -18.90
C ARG A 147 -15.69 0.34 -17.64
N VAL A 148 -15.45 1.12 -16.58
CA VAL A 148 -14.89 0.59 -15.32
C VAL A 148 -15.97 -0.05 -14.46
N GLU A 149 -15.76 -1.32 -14.17
CA GLU A 149 -16.64 -2.18 -13.39
C GLU A 149 -15.85 -3.00 -12.36
N LYS A 150 -16.46 -3.24 -11.19
CA LYS A 150 -15.77 -3.93 -10.08
C LYS A 150 -15.44 -5.39 -10.36
N TRP A 151 -16.15 -6.02 -11.28
CA TRP A 151 -16.00 -7.44 -11.62
C TRP A 151 -15.01 -7.69 -12.76
N LYS A 152 -14.54 -6.63 -13.44
CA LYS A 152 -13.59 -6.74 -14.55
C LYS A 152 -12.16 -6.89 -14.05
N THR A 153 -11.42 -7.74 -14.74
CA THR A 153 -9.98 -7.94 -14.63
C THR A 153 -9.19 -6.93 -15.46
N ASN A 154 -7.91 -6.77 -15.17
CA ASN A 154 -7.01 -5.96 -15.99
C ASN A 154 -6.91 -6.49 -17.42
N TRP A 155 -7.05 -7.80 -17.63
CA TRP A 155 -7.03 -8.40 -18.97
C TRP A 155 -8.26 -8.01 -19.80
N GLU A 156 -9.46 -8.04 -19.20
CA GLU A 156 -10.68 -7.59 -19.86
C GLU A 156 -10.64 -6.09 -20.23
N TYR A 157 -9.98 -5.25 -19.40
CA TYR A 157 -9.77 -3.85 -19.76
C TYR A 157 -8.82 -3.67 -20.94
N ALA A 158 -7.77 -4.50 -21.03
CA ALA A 158 -6.85 -4.47 -22.18
C ALA A 158 -7.55 -4.89 -23.48
N GLU A 159 -8.41 -5.90 -23.42
CA GLU A 159 -9.23 -6.35 -24.56
C GLU A 159 -10.22 -5.26 -25.02
N GLU A 160 -10.90 -4.58 -24.08
CA GLU A 160 -11.80 -3.46 -24.41
C GLU A 160 -11.04 -2.28 -25.04
N LEU A 161 -9.83 -1.99 -24.56
CA LEU A 161 -8.95 -0.96 -25.13
C LEU A 161 -8.49 -1.30 -26.55
N GLU A 162 -8.32 -2.57 -26.89
CA GLU A 162 -7.92 -2.97 -28.23
C GLU A 162 -8.94 -2.51 -29.28
N GLY A 163 -10.23 -2.52 -28.93
CA GLY A 163 -11.32 -2.06 -29.80
C GLY A 163 -11.50 -0.54 -29.89
N SER A 164 -11.01 0.24 -28.92
CA SER A 164 -11.28 1.69 -28.84
C SER A 164 -10.03 2.57 -28.95
N ALA A 165 -8.90 2.13 -28.39
CA ALA A 165 -7.67 2.88 -28.27
C ALA A 165 -6.44 1.96 -28.25
N SER A 166 -6.28 1.11 -29.29
CA SER A 166 -5.26 0.04 -29.35
C SER A 166 -3.82 0.52 -29.09
N SER A 167 -3.52 1.79 -29.42
CA SER A 167 -2.20 2.39 -29.14
C SER A 167 -1.85 2.52 -27.65
N LEU A 168 -2.84 2.47 -26.75
CA LEU A 168 -2.66 2.56 -25.31
C LEU A 168 -2.50 1.18 -24.64
N VAL A 169 -2.82 0.09 -25.34
CA VAL A 169 -2.78 -1.28 -24.80
C VAL A 169 -1.41 -1.64 -24.23
N PRO A 170 -0.27 -1.38 -24.91
CA PRO A 170 1.04 -1.72 -24.34
C PRO A 170 1.32 -1.00 -23.02
N LEU A 171 1.05 0.31 -22.96
CA LEU A 171 1.25 1.10 -21.75
C LEU A 171 0.32 0.63 -20.62
N PHE A 172 -0.94 0.32 -20.94
CA PHE A 172 -1.89 -0.16 -19.95
C PHE A 172 -1.47 -1.50 -19.36
N HIS A 173 -1.07 -2.45 -20.22
CA HIS A 173 -0.56 -3.75 -19.81
C HIS A 173 0.67 -3.62 -18.89
N ASP A 174 1.66 -2.83 -19.30
CA ASP A 174 2.87 -2.65 -18.50
C ASP A 174 2.57 -1.98 -17.15
N SER A 175 1.64 -1.02 -17.16
CA SER A 175 1.15 -0.35 -15.94
C SER A 175 0.39 -1.31 -15.03
N SER A 176 -0.46 -2.20 -15.57
CA SER A 176 -1.21 -3.18 -14.79
C SER A 176 -0.30 -4.23 -14.17
N VAL A 177 0.68 -4.74 -14.92
CA VAL A 177 1.66 -5.71 -14.41
C VAL A 177 2.49 -5.09 -13.29
N LEU A 178 2.97 -3.85 -13.47
CA LEU A 178 3.71 -3.13 -12.43
C LEU A 178 2.85 -2.93 -11.17
N PHE A 179 1.60 -2.49 -11.34
CA PHE A 179 0.65 -2.34 -10.25
C PHE A 179 0.43 -3.67 -9.50
N GLU A 180 0.22 -4.78 -10.21
CA GLU A 180 -0.03 -6.09 -9.61
C GLU A 180 1.17 -6.59 -8.79
N ARG A 181 2.38 -6.48 -9.34
CA ARG A 181 3.62 -6.86 -8.65
C ARG A 181 3.84 -6.06 -7.36
N ILE A 182 3.55 -4.77 -7.40
CA ILE A 182 3.75 -3.87 -6.26
C ILE A 182 2.64 -4.05 -5.21
N TRP A 183 1.39 -4.14 -5.66
CA TRP A 183 0.24 -4.16 -4.77
C TRP A 183 0.03 -5.55 -4.16
N TYR A 184 -0.07 -6.58 -5.00
CA TYR A 184 -0.31 -7.95 -4.57
C TYR A 184 0.99 -8.70 -4.30
N GLY A 185 2.01 -8.51 -5.14
CA GLY A 185 3.33 -9.14 -4.96
C GLY A 185 4.19 -8.51 -3.85
N LYS A 186 3.75 -7.38 -3.28
CA LYS A 186 4.47 -6.62 -2.22
C LYS A 186 5.92 -6.26 -2.61
N GLU A 187 6.19 -6.10 -3.91
CA GLU A 187 7.50 -5.69 -4.38
C GLU A 187 7.86 -4.28 -3.90
N VAL A 188 9.14 -4.07 -3.57
CA VAL A 188 9.65 -2.75 -3.18
C VAL A 188 9.71 -1.87 -4.42
N VAL A 189 9.08 -0.70 -4.36
CA VAL A 189 9.04 0.26 -5.45
C VAL A 189 10.28 1.15 -5.40
N THR A 190 10.96 1.30 -6.53
CA THR A 190 12.03 2.29 -6.69
C THR A 190 11.48 3.64 -7.19
N GLU A 191 12.19 4.73 -6.91
CA GLU A 191 11.84 6.05 -7.45
C GLU A 191 11.83 6.08 -8.97
N GLU A 192 12.71 5.31 -9.62
CA GLU A 192 12.79 5.18 -11.07
C GLU A 192 11.53 4.50 -11.63
N GLN A 193 11.08 3.39 -11.02
CA GLN A 193 9.85 2.71 -11.42
C GLN A 193 8.64 3.64 -11.30
N PHE A 194 8.52 4.35 -10.17
CA PHE A 194 7.45 5.33 -9.97
C PHE A 194 7.52 6.45 -11.01
N THR A 195 8.69 7.04 -11.23
CA THR A 195 8.87 8.17 -12.14
C THR A 195 8.55 7.76 -13.58
N SER A 196 9.00 6.57 -13.99
CA SER A 196 8.76 6.04 -15.33
C SER A 196 7.27 5.87 -15.63
N ILE A 197 6.50 5.18 -14.77
CA ILE A 197 5.06 5.03 -14.99
C ILE A 197 4.33 6.37 -14.91
N TYR A 198 4.71 7.24 -13.97
CA TYR A 198 4.11 8.55 -13.80
C TYR A 198 4.27 9.40 -15.07
N GLU A 199 5.47 9.46 -15.65
CA GLU A 199 5.74 10.26 -16.84
C GLU A 199 5.06 9.72 -18.09
N GLN A 200 5.06 8.40 -18.29
CA GLN A 200 4.38 7.77 -19.42
C GLN A 200 2.87 8.05 -19.41
N VAL A 201 2.24 7.90 -18.24
CA VAL A 201 0.81 8.21 -18.07
C VAL A 201 0.54 9.72 -18.20
N ALA A 202 1.43 10.58 -17.68
CA ALA A 202 1.30 12.04 -17.80
C ALA A 202 1.27 12.50 -19.27
N VAL A 203 2.09 11.89 -20.12
CA VAL A 203 2.12 12.19 -21.55
C VAL A 203 0.78 11.89 -22.22
N VAL A 204 0.18 10.74 -21.91
CA VAL A 204 -1.13 10.35 -22.46
C VAL A 204 -2.22 11.32 -22.01
N ILE A 205 -2.31 11.61 -20.71
CA ILE A 205 -3.31 12.51 -20.16
C ILE A 205 -3.20 13.90 -20.81
N ARG A 206 -1.98 14.47 -20.89
CA ARG A 206 -1.77 15.79 -21.51
C ARG A 206 -2.11 15.83 -23.00
N ARG A 207 -1.70 14.81 -23.76
CA ARG A 207 -1.95 14.74 -25.21
C ARG A 207 -3.44 14.77 -25.51
N GLU A 208 -4.21 13.99 -24.79
CA GLU A 208 -5.66 13.85 -24.97
C GLU A 208 -6.48 15.00 -24.37
N GLU A 209 -5.95 15.72 -23.39
CA GLU A 209 -6.52 17.00 -22.92
C GLU A 209 -6.30 18.10 -23.96
N GLY A 210 -5.10 18.22 -24.53
CA GLY A 210 -4.81 19.20 -25.58
C GLY A 210 -5.64 18.99 -26.86
N ALA A 211 -5.76 17.75 -27.33
CA ALA A 211 -6.58 17.41 -28.50
C ALA A 211 -8.09 17.67 -28.29
N ALA A 212 -8.57 17.72 -27.05
CA ALA A 212 -9.97 18.04 -26.75
C ALA A 212 -10.24 19.55 -26.80
N HIS A 213 -9.25 20.40 -26.52
CA HIS A 213 -9.38 21.85 -26.65
C HIS A 213 -9.37 22.29 -28.12
N GLU A 214 -8.54 21.71 -28.97
CA GLU A 214 -8.48 22.04 -30.40
C GLU A 214 -9.75 21.65 -31.19
N ARG A 215 -10.55 20.70 -30.69
CA ARG A 215 -11.83 20.28 -31.34
C ARG A 215 -13.03 21.11 -30.88
N ALA A 216 -12.87 21.95 -29.87
CA ALA A 216 -13.93 22.78 -29.31
C ALA A 216 -13.89 24.23 -29.82
N GLU A 217 -12.84 24.58 -30.57
CA GLU A 217 -12.67 25.84 -31.32
C GLU A 217 -13.05 25.65 -32.79
#